data_AF-A0A7T2RPM0-F1
#
_entry.id   AF-A0A7T2RPM0-F1
#
_cell.length_a   1.000
_cell.length_b   1.000
_cell.length_c   1.000
_cell.angle_alpha   90.00
_cell.angle_beta   90.00
_cell.angle_gamma   90.00
#
_symmetry.space_group_name_H-M   'P 1'
#
loop_
_entity.id
_entity.type
_entity.pdbx_description
1 polymer ?
#
loop_
_entity_poly.entity_id
_entity_poly.type
_entity_poly.pdbx_seq_one_letter_code
_entity_poly.pdbx_strand_id
1 'polypeptide(L)' 'MTLIQEAYDKYEGIYGYRRITIYLNHFKNARVNHKCVYRLMKLMGLKSVIRRRRYHYKKVSLSTLQKMC' A
#
# COMPACT_ATOMS: atom_id res chain seq x y z
N MET A 1 16.68 -4.36 -12.37
CA MET A 1 15.81 -3.33 -11.77
C MET A 1 14.35 -3.81 -11.66
N THR A 2 14.12 -5.06 -11.22
CA THR A 2 12.81 -5.72 -11.39
C THR A 2 12.24 -6.34 -10.13
N LEU A 3 13.06 -6.73 -9.14
CA LEU A 3 12.58 -7.45 -7.95
C LEU A 3 11.55 -6.67 -7.11
N ILE A 4 11.68 -5.33 -7.04
CA ILE A 4 10.70 -4.48 -6.34
C ILE A 4 9.38 -4.43 -7.11
N GLN A 5 9.45 -4.29 -8.45
CA GLN A 5 8.28 -4.24 -9.32
C GLN A 5 7.56 -5.59 -9.35
N GLU A 6 8.30 -6.69 -9.55
CA GLU A 6 7.79 -8.07 -9.50
C GLU A 6 7.07 -8.35 -8.17
N ALA A 7 7.70 -7.98 -7.05
CA ALA A 7 7.06 -8.15 -5.74
C ALA A 7 5.85 -7.23 -5.58
N TYR A 8 5.89 -6.02 -6.10
CA TYR A 8 4.76 -5.08 -6.05
C TYR A 8 3.57 -5.61 -6.86
N ASP A 9 3.80 -6.04 -8.11
CA ASP A 9 2.78 -6.52 -9.03
C ASP A 9 2.22 -7.87 -8.58
N LYS A 10 3.06 -8.78 -8.06
CA LYS A 10 2.64 -10.07 -7.49
C LYS A 10 1.61 -9.92 -6.37
N TYR A 11 1.71 -8.84 -5.60
CA TYR A 11 0.78 -8.53 -4.52
C TYR A 11 -0.11 -7.33 -4.88
N GLU A 12 -0.33 -7.03 -6.16
CA GLU A 12 -1.28 -6.01 -6.65
C GLU A 12 -1.11 -4.63 -5.98
N GLY A 13 0.14 -4.27 -5.67
CA GLY A 13 0.48 -3.01 -5.00
C GLY A 13 0.04 -2.91 -3.54
N ILE A 14 -0.46 -4.00 -2.93
CA ILE A 14 -0.81 -4.09 -1.51
C ILE A 14 0.43 -3.78 -0.65
N TYR A 15 1.59 -4.30 -1.06
CA TYR A 15 2.82 -4.15 -0.29
C TYR A 15 3.47 -2.77 -0.46
N GLY A 16 3.75 -2.12 0.66
CA GLY A 16 4.63 -0.95 0.71
C GLY A 16 6.09 -1.34 0.92
N TYR A 17 6.98 -0.34 0.94
CA TYR A 17 8.44 -0.53 1.05
C TYR A 17 8.85 -1.44 2.20
N ARG A 18 8.16 -1.36 3.34
CA ARG A 18 8.48 -2.17 4.51
C ARG A 18 8.21 -3.66 4.28
N ARG A 19 7.07 -4.01 3.66
CA ARG A 19 6.72 -5.40 3.32
C ARG A 19 7.57 -5.92 2.16
N ILE A 20 7.84 -5.08 1.16
CA ILE A 20 8.74 -5.43 0.06
C ILE A 20 10.15 -5.72 0.59
N THR A 21 10.66 -4.93 1.53
CA THR A 21 11.98 -5.19 2.15
C THR A 21 12.01 -6.57 2.81
N ILE A 22 10.97 -6.93 3.58
CA ILE A 22 10.87 -8.26 4.21
C ILE A 22 10.82 -9.35 3.13
N TYR A 23 10.02 -9.15 2.09
CA TYR A 23 9.90 -10.10 0.99
C TYR A 23 11.24 -10.34 0.29
N LEU A 24 11.97 -9.26 -0.02
CA LEU A 24 13.27 -9.33 -0.67
C LEU A 24 14.33 -9.99 0.22
N ASN A 25 14.30 -9.73 1.52
CA ASN A 25 15.28 -10.30 2.44
C ASN A 25 15.00 -11.78 2.73
N HIS A 26 13.73 -12.17 2.84
CA HIS A 26 13.34 -13.53 3.22
C HIS A 26 13.27 -14.48 2.01
N PHE A 27 12.71 -14.05 0.88
CA PHE A 27 12.46 -14.93 -0.27
C PHE A 27 13.49 -14.79 -1.38
N LYS A 28 14.19 -13.65 -1.46
CA LYS A 28 15.18 -13.38 -2.50
C LYS A 28 16.61 -13.29 -1.96
N ASN A 29 16.81 -13.47 -0.64
CA ASN A 29 18.10 -13.38 0.05
C ASN A 29 18.92 -12.11 -0.30
N ALA A 30 18.25 -11.03 -0.70
CA ALA A 30 18.90 -9.85 -1.28
C ALA A 30 19.59 -8.94 -0.24
N ARG A 31 19.35 -9.19 1.07
CA ARG A 31 19.88 -8.43 2.23
C ARG A 31 19.84 -6.90 2.01
N VAL A 32 18.71 -6.39 1.52
CA VAL A 32 18.49 -4.98 1.18
C VAL A 32 18.09 -4.15 2.39
N ASN A 33 18.57 -2.90 2.41
CA ASN A 33 18.17 -1.90 3.40
C ASN A 33 16.80 -1.30 3.04
N HIS A 34 15.90 -1.18 4.02
CA HIS A 34 14.58 -0.57 3.87
C HIS A 34 14.64 0.88 3.36
N LYS A 35 15.69 1.65 3.66
CA LYS A 35 15.88 3.01 3.14
C LYS A 35 16.10 3.02 1.63
N CYS A 36 16.85 2.04 1.11
CA CYS A 36 17.10 1.90 -0.33
C CYS A 36 15.80 1.54 -1.06
N VAL A 37 15.06 0.55 -0.55
CA VAL A 37 13.75 0.15 -1.10
C VAL A 37 12.78 1.33 -1.10
N TYR A 38 12.73 2.11 -0.01
CA TYR A 38 11.89 3.31 0.05
C TYR A 38 12.26 4.34 -1.03
N ARG A 39 13.55 4.65 -1.20
CA ARG A 39 14.03 5.58 -2.23
C ARG A 39 13.71 5.11 -3.64
N LEU A 40 13.96 3.83 -3.93
CA LEU A 40 13.66 3.24 -5.24
C LEU A 40 12.17 3.25 -5.54
N MET A 41 11.33 2.80 -4.61
CA MET A 41 9.87 2.89 -4.79
C MET A 41 9.39 4.32 -5.00
N LYS A 42 9.98 5.30 -4.29
CA LYS A 42 9.64 6.72 -4.46
C LYS A 42 10.02 7.22 -5.85
N LEU A 43 11.21 6.87 -6.35
CA LEU A 43 11.66 7.22 -7.71
C LEU A 43 10.75 6.59 -8.78
N MET A 44 10.27 5.37 -8.55
CA MET A 44 9.36 4.65 -9.44
C MET A 44 7.88 5.07 -9.28
N GLY A 45 7.56 5.95 -8.34
CA GLY A 45 6.18 6.35 -8.06
C GLY A 45 5.29 5.28 -7.40
N LEU A 46 5.85 4.15 -6.98
CA LEU A 46 5.11 3.03 -6.38
C LEU A 46 4.67 3.37 -4.95
N LYS A 47 3.38 3.17 -4.66
CA LYS A 47 2.78 3.39 -3.33
C LYS A 47 1.92 2.21 -2.91
N SER A 48 1.85 1.94 -1.62
CA SER A 48 0.98 0.88 -1.09
C SER A 48 -0.49 1.24 -1.25
N VAL A 49 -1.25 0.33 -1.87
CA VAL A 49 -2.69 0.45 -2.12
C VAL A 49 -3.51 0.37 -0.83
N ILE A 50 -3.07 -0.40 0.18
CA ILE A 50 -3.77 -0.54 1.47
C ILE A 50 -3.98 0.82 2.15
N ARG A 51 -3.05 1.77 1.98
CA ARG A 51 -3.12 3.08 2.66
C ARG A 51 -4.06 4.09 1.98
N ARG A 52 -4.97 3.64 1.11
CA ARG A 52 -6.05 4.49 0.58
C ARG A 52 -6.86 5.11 1.73
N ARG A 53 -7.15 6.41 1.61
CA ARG A 53 -7.90 7.16 2.63
C ARG A 53 -9.26 6.50 2.85
N ARG A 54 -9.58 6.17 4.10
CA ARG A 54 -10.88 5.58 4.45
C ARG A 54 -11.99 6.58 4.12
N TYR A 55 -13.04 6.13 3.43
CA TYR A 55 -14.22 6.95 3.16
C TYR A 55 -14.89 7.34 4.49
N HIS A 56 -15.16 8.63 4.66
CA HIS A 56 -15.85 9.14 5.83
C HIS A 56 -17.34 9.28 5.50
N TYR A 57 -18.18 8.42 6.08
CA TYR A 57 -19.62 8.52 5.91
C TYR A 57 -20.13 9.82 6.55
N LYS A 58 -20.97 10.57 5.81
CA LYS A 58 -21.70 11.71 6.37
C LYS A 58 -22.65 11.17 7.45
N LYS A 59 -22.60 11.74 8.66
CA LYS A 59 -23.55 11.38 9.72
C LYS A 59 -24.94 11.86 9.29
N VAL A 60 -25.87 10.93 9.11
CA VAL A 60 -27.28 11.24 8.86
C VAL A 60 -27.97 11.35 10.22
N SER A 61 -28.68 12.44 10.49
CA SER A 61 -29.49 12.59 11.71
C SER A 61 -30.77 11.77 11.59
N LEU A 62 -31.28 11.26 12.72
CA LEU A 62 -32.54 10.50 12.79
C LEU A 62 -33.72 11.27 12.17
N SER A 63 -33.71 12.60 12.26
CA SER A 63 -34.70 13.49 11.63
C SER A 63 -34.73 13.46 10.10
N THR A 64 -33.65 13.00 9.45
CA THR A 64 -33.56 12.89 7.99
C THR A 64 -34.09 11.53 7.51
N LEU A 65 -33.96 10.47 8.33
CA LEU A 65 -34.44 9.13 8.01
C LEU A 65 -35.98 9.03 8.07
N GLN A 66 -36.61 9.76 9.00
CA GLN A 66 -38.07 9.83 9.12
C GLN A 66 -38.77 10.50 7.93
N LYS A 67 -38.05 11.22 7.06
CA LYS A 67 -38.60 11.87 5.85
C LYS A 67 -38.48 11.01 4.58
N MET A 68 -37.87 9.83 4.68
CA MET A 68 -37.70 8.89 3.56
C MET A 68 -38.73 7.75 3.57
N CYS A 69 -39.52 7.63 4.63
CA CYS A 69 -40.76 6.84 4.66
C CYS A 69 -41.91 7.77 4.28
#